data_AF-A0A979GJH9-F1
#
_entry.id   AF-A0A979GJH9-F1
#
_cell.length_a   1.000
_cell.length_b   1.000
_cell.length_c   1.000
_cell.angle_alpha   90.00
_cell.angle_beta   90.00
_cell.angle_gamma   90.00
#
_symmetry.space_group_name_H-M   'P 1'
#
loop_
_entity.id
_entity.type
_entity.pdbx_description
1 polymer ?
#
loop_
_entity_poly.entity_id
_entity_poly.type
_entity_poly.pdbx_seq_one_letter_code
_entity_poly.pdbx_strand_id
1 'polypeptide(L)'
;MSGFFQRLFGKDNKPAIARGPLGLHLNSGFTLDTLAFRLLEDELLIALPGEEFTVAAVSHIDLGGGSQIFRYYTSGDEFLQINTTGGEDIDDIDDIKLFVYEESYGISKESHWREAINAKVMGAMILNWQEKRWQRFFNSEEPGNIKPVYMLEKVENQNHAKWEVHNFTMGYQRQVTEDTYEYLLLNGEESFNDLGEPEWLFSRALGVDIPLTSLHIIG
;
A
#
# COMPACT_ATOMS: atom_id res chain seq x y z
N MET A 1 18.93 27.37 52.12
CA MET A 1 17.97 26.24 52.24
C MET A 1 17.12 26.23 50.98
N SER A 2 17.73 25.73 49.91
CA SER A 2 17.14 25.57 48.57
C SER A 2 16.79 24.09 48.43
N GLY A 3 15.60 23.76 47.90
CA GLY A 3 15.32 22.38 47.48
C GLY A 3 13.93 21.82 47.81
N PHE A 4 12.84 22.59 47.72
CA PHE A 4 11.50 21.99 47.84
C PHE A 4 10.47 22.41 46.78
N PHE A 5 10.85 23.14 45.73
CA PHE A 5 9.90 23.60 44.70
C PHE A 5 10.24 23.18 43.25
N GLN A 6 11.12 22.19 43.04
CA GLN A 6 11.59 21.80 41.70
C GLN A 6 11.12 20.41 41.24
N ARG A 7 10.01 19.89 41.78
CA ARG A 7 9.48 18.55 41.47
C ARG A 7 8.05 18.54 40.92
N LEU A 8 7.65 19.59 40.19
CA LEU A 8 6.31 19.71 39.61
C LEU A 8 6.27 19.97 38.11
N PHE A 9 7.31 19.52 37.39
CA PHE A 9 7.24 19.34 35.94
C PHE A 9 7.52 17.87 35.64
N GLY A 10 6.46 17.06 35.67
CA GLY A 10 6.49 15.77 35.00
C GLY A 10 6.83 16.02 33.54
N LYS A 11 7.95 15.46 33.06
CA LYS A 11 8.12 15.29 31.63
C LYS A 11 6.96 14.41 31.20
N ASP A 12 6.10 14.95 30.34
CA ASP A 12 5.18 14.14 29.55
C ASP A 12 6.05 13.17 28.73
N ASN A 13 6.32 11.99 29.29
CA ASN A 13 6.82 10.84 28.54
C ASN A 13 5.66 10.31 27.69
N LYS A 14 5.14 11.15 26.78
CA LYS A 14 4.36 10.65 25.66
C LYS A 14 5.32 9.78 24.85
N PRO A 15 4.98 8.51 24.59
CA PRO A 15 5.83 7.67 23.76
C PRO A 15 6.07 8.40 22.43
N ALA A 16 7.33 8.38 21.97
CA ALA A 16 7.67 8.94 20.68
C ALA A 16 6.83 8.22 19.62
N ILE A 17 6.14 8.99 18.78
CA ILE A 17 5.36 8.44 17.68
C ILE A 17 6.35 7.76 16.73
N ALA A 18 6.16 6.47 16.46
CA ALA A 18 6.92 5.78 15.44
C ALA A 18 6.54 6.38 14.07
N ARG A 19 7.55 6.86 13.34
CA ARG A 19 7.41 7.47 12.02
C ARG A 19 8.11 6.58 11.01
N GLY A 20 7.47 6.33 9.88
CA GLY A 20 8.11 5.70 8.74
C GLY A 20 8.69 6.74 7.77
N PRO A 21 8.98 6.35 6.53
CA PRO A 21 9.51 7.23 5.49
C PRO A 21 8.71 8.53 5.35
N LEU A 22 9.45 9.62 5.07
CA LEU A 22 8.93 11.00 4.97
C LEU A 22 8.26 11.53 6.26
N GLY A 23 8.36 10.82 7.38
CA GLY A 23 7.73 11.19 8.65
C GLY A 23 6.26 10.77 8.77
N LEU A 24 5.73 9.99 7.80
CA LEU A 24 4.36 9.49 7.83
C LEU A 24 4.12 8.54 9.00
N HIS A 25 2.95 8.66 9.63
CA HIS A 25 2.54 7.88 10.80
C HIS A 25 1.01 7.89 10.96
N LEU A 26 0.49 7.09 11.88
CA LEU A 26 -0.95 7.10 12.24
C LEU A 26 -1.41 8.52 12.62
N ASN A 27 -2.56 8.94 12.08
CA ASN A 27 -3.14 10.27 12.24
C ASN A 27 -2.35 11.43 11.62
N SER A 28 -1.25 11.17 10.92
CA SER A 28 -0.69 12.17 10.01
C SER A 28 -1.61 12.33 8.79
N GLY A 29 -1.54 13.50 8.15
CA GLY A 29 -2.14 13.74 6.85
C GLY A 29 -1.07 13.90 5.77
N PHE A 30 -1.50 13.87 4.52
CA PHE A 30 -0.69 14.30 3.40
C PHE A 30 -1.56 14.90 2.30
N THR A 31 -0.97 15.75 1.48
CA THR A 31 -1.61 16.27 0.27
C THR A 31 -0.88 15.85 -0.99
N LEU A 32 -1.62 15.77 -2.09
CA LEU A 32 -1.10 15.48 -3.43
C LEU A 32 -1.43 16.62 -4.40
N ASP A 33 -0.44 17.09 -5.15
CA ASP A 33 -0.70 17.89 -6.35
C ASP A 33 -1.22 16.97 -7.46
N THR A 34 -2.51 17.10 -7.78
CA THR A 34 -3.17 16.21 -8.75
C THR A 34 -3.26 16.77 -10.16
N LEU A 35 -2.65 17.92 -10.46
CA LEU A 35 -2.83 18.61 -11.73
C LEU A 35 -2.49 17.70 -12.93
N ALA A 36 -1.38 16.96 -12.85
CA ALA A 36 -0.95 16.06 -13.91
C ALA A 36 -1.96 14.92 -14.15
N PHE A 37 -2.56 14.37 -13.10
CA PHE A 37 -3.56 13.30 -13.21
C PHE A 37 -4.89 13.82 -13.77
N ARG A 38 -5.31 15.02 -13.36
CA ARG A 38 -6.53 15.66 -13.90
C ARG A 38 -6.44 15.93 -15.40
N LEU A 39 -5.24 16.19 -15.93
CA LEU A 39 -5.02 16.34 -17.37
C LEU A 39 -5.16 15.01 -18.14
N LEU A 40 -5.08 13.87 -17.45
CA LEU A 40 -5.14 12.52 -18.00
C LEU A 40 -6.39 11.74 -17.56
N GLU A 41 -7.38 12.41 -16.98
CA GLU A 41 -8.57 11.78 -16.37
C GLU A 41 -9.33 10.88 -17.36
N ASP A 42 -9.42 11.26 -18.65
CA ASP A 42 -10.07 10.47 -19.70
C ASP A 42 -9.25 9.24 -20.14
N GLU A 43 -7.94 9.21 -19.86
CA GLU A 43 -7.02 8.15 -20.28
C GLU A 43 -6.72 7.14 -19.16
N LEU A 44 -6.80 7.60 -17.92
CA LEU A 44 -6.66 6.84 -16.69
C LEU A 44 -7.94 6.06 -16.38
N LEU A 45 -7.79 4.89 -15.77
CA LEU A 45 -8.90 4.17 -15.14
C LEU A 45 -9.01 4.53 -13.66
N ILE A 46 -7.88 4.85 -13.01
CA ILE A 46 -7.88 5.30 -11.63
C ILE A 46 -8.57 6.67 -11.52
N ALA A 47 -9.57 6.74 -10.65
CA ALA A 47 -10.15 8.01 -10.23
C ALA A 47 -9.51 8.44 -8.92
N LEU A 48 -8.87 9.61 -8.90
CA LEU A 48 -8.33 10.16 -7.66
C LEU A 48 -9.46 10.76 -6.81
N PRO A 49 -9.62 10.35 -5.54
CA PRO A 49 -10.77 10.74 -4.72
C PRO A 49 -10.62 12.15 -4.10
N GLY A 50 -9.42 12.74 -4.16
CA GLY A 50 -9.16 14.09 -3.64
C GLY A 50 -7.68 14.44 -3.63
N GLU A 51 -7.36 15.54 -2.96
CA GLU A 51 -5.98 16.05 -2.80
C GLU A 51 -5.50 16.01 -1.35
N GLU A 52 -6.37 15.75 -0.37
CA GLU A 52 -6.05 15.72 1.06
C GLU A 52 -6.43 14.38 1.68
N PHE A 53 -5.51 13.76 2.40
CA PHE A 53 -5.65 12.42 2.94
C PHE A 53 -5.25 12.39 4.41
N THR A 54 -5.93 11.56 5.20
CA THR A 54 -5.59 11.29 6.61
C THR A 54 -5.30 9.81 6.78
N VAL A 55 -4.15 9.47 7.39
CA VAL A 55 -3.71 8.09 7.62
C VAL A 55 -4.49 7.46 8.77
N ALA A 56 -5.29 6.44 8.45
CA ALA A 56 -6.12 5.67 9.38
C ALA A 56 -5.49 4.33 9.80
N ALA A 57 -4.62 3.76 8.96
CA ALA A 57 -3.79 2.63 9.33
C ALA A 57 -2.42 2.70 8.66
N VAL A 58 -1.43 2.09 9.30
CA VAL A 58 -0.08 1.95 8.76
C VAL A 58 0.28 0.48 8.71
N SER A 59 1.08 0.10 7.72
CA SER A 59 1.65 -1.22 7.68
C SER A 59 3.10 -1.23 7.23
N HIS A 60 3.75 -2.34 7.55
CA HIS A 60 5.12 -2.62 7.15
C HIS A 60 5.26 -4.06 6.66
N ILE A 61 5.94 -4.23 5.52
CA ILE A 61 6.31 -5.50 4.91
C ILE A 61 7.83 -5.51 4.74
N ASP A 62 8.49 -6.49 5.34
CA ASP A 62 9.92 -6.77 5.14
C ASP A 62 10.06 -7.83 4.03
N LEU A 63 10.65 -7.43 2.90
CA LEU A 63 10.90 -8.33 1.76
C LEU A 63 12.24 -9.09 1.89
N GLY A 64 13.03 -8.79 2.91
CA GLY A 64 14.40 -9.24 3.07
C GLY A 64 15.38 -8.45 2.21
N GLY A 65 16.68 -8.68 2.43
CA GLY A 65 17.73 -8.01 1.66
C GLY A 65 17.82 -6.49 1.86
N GLY A 66 17.12 -5.93 2.86
CA GLY A 66 17.04 -4.50 3.12
C GLY A 66 15.89 -3.79 2.37
N SER A 67 15.12 -4.51 1.55
CA SER A 67 13.95 -3.96 0.86
C SER A 67 12.71 -4.02 1.75
N GLN A 68 12.00 -2.91 1.83
CA GLN A 68 10.83 -2.73 2.68
C GLN A 68 9.68 -2.07 1.91
N ILE A 69 8.45 -2.38 2.29
CA ILE A 69 7.26 -1.68 1.81
C ILE A 69 6.52 -1.12 3.02
N PHE A 70 6.22 0.17 2.96
CA PHE A 70 5.36 0.87 3.91
C PHE A 70 4.05 1.22 3.21
N ARG A 71 2.91 0.85 3.80
CA ARG A 71 1.60 1.31 3.32
C ARG A 71 0.92 2.20 4.35
N TYR A 72 0.33 3.27 3.87
CA TYR A 72 -0.43 4.24 4.66
C TYR A 72 -1.86 4.27 4.13
N TYR A 73 -2.73 3.51 4.78
CA TYR A 73 -4.14 3.42 4.45
C TYR A 73 -4.85 4.68 4.92
N THR A 74 -5.61 5.31 4.03
CA THR A 74 -6.35 6.52 4.34
C THR A 74 -7.68 6.15 5.04
N SER A 75 -8.47 7.16 5.40
CA SER A 75 -9.86 6.93 5.83
C SER A 75 -10.84 6.63 4.68
N GLY A 76 -10.37 6.72 3.42
CA GLY A 76 -11.10 6.39 2.21
C GLY A 76 -10.76 4.99 1.69
N ASP A 77 -10.78 4.82 0.37
CA ASP A 77 -10.49 3.55 -0.31
C ASP A 77 -9.06 3.56 -0.90
N GLU A 78 -8.16 4.37 -0.32
CA GLU A 78 -6.82 4.57 -0.86
C GLU A 78 -5.73 4.14 0.13
N PHE A 79 -4.58 3.81 -0.43
CA PHE A 79 -3.36 3.69 0.34
C PHE A 79 -2.16 4.24 -0.43
N LEU A 80 -1.31 4.98 0.28
CA LEU A 80 0.00 5.38 -0.22
C LEU A 80 0.99 4.26 0.09
N GLN A 81 1.71 3.78 -0.91
CA GLN A 81 2.77 2.79 -0.77
C GLN A 81 4.13 3.46 -1.02
N ILE A 82 5.07 3.26 -0.10
CA ILE A 82 6.48 3.68 -0.26
C ILE A 82 7.33 2.43 -0.20
N ASN A 83 8.10 2.20 -1.27
CA ASN A 83 9.10 1.13 -1.31
C ASN A 83 10.46 1.74 -0.98
N THR A 84 11.25 1.09 -0.13
CA THR A 84 12.60 1.54 0.22
C THR A 84 13.60 0.39 0.19
N THR A 85 14.87 0.71 -0.02
CA THR A 85 15.98 -0.24 0.05
C THR A 85 17.15 0.34 0.82
N GLY A 86 17.58 -0.35 1.89
CA GLY A 86 18.77 0.04 2.68
C GLY A 86 18.49 0.95 3.88
N GLY A 87 17.29 1.51 3.98
CA GLY A 87 16.84 2.33 5.11
C GLY A 87 15.43 2.89 4.92
N GLU A 88 15.12 3.96 5.65
CA GLU A 88 13.84 4.68 5.62
C GLU A 88 14.02 6.18 5.34
N ASP A 89 15.26 6.63 5.10
CA ASP A 89 15.54 8.03 4.79
C ASP A 89 15.09 8.35 3.36
N ILE A 90 14.99 9.64 3.06
CA ILE A 90 14.51 10.12 1.74
C ILE A 90 15.36 9.60 0.57
N ASP A 91 16.66 9.36 0.81
CA ASP A 91 17.61 8.85 -0.18
C ASP A 91 17.47 7.33 -0.40
N ASP A 92 16.77 6.62 0.49
CA ASP A 92 16.50 5.18 0.41
C ASP A 92 15.17 4.85 -0.29
N ILE A 93 14.38 5.86 -0.68
CA ILE A 93 13.09 5.69 -1.34
C ILE A 93 13.30 5.30 -2.80
N ASP A 94 12.81 4.11 -3.16
CA ASP A 94 12.85 3.58 -4.52
C ASP A 94 11.71 4.15 -5.37
N ASP A 95 10.49 4.10 -4.84
CA ASP A 95 9.29 4.62 -5.48
C ASP A 95 8.16 4.88 -4.49
N ILE A 96 7.23 5.76 -4.89
CA ILE A 96 6.01 6.10 -4.15
C ILE A 96 4.84 5.90 -5.11
N LYS A 97 3.82 5.16 -4.67
CA LYS A 97 2.59 4.95 -5.44
C LYS A 97 1.37 5.23 -4.59
N LEU A 98 0.37 5.86 -5.19
CA LEU A 98 -0.97 5.89 -4.61
C LEU A 98 -1.78 4.79 -5.29
N PHE A 99 -2.46 3.98 -4.49
CA PHE A 99 -3.42 3.00 -4.94
C PHE A 99 -4.82 3.34 -4.43
N VAL A 100 -5.82 3.09 -5.26
CA VAL A 100 -7.26 3.20 -4.93
C VAL A 100 -7.88 1.84 -5.19
N TYR A 101 -8.61 1.29 -4.21
CA TYR A 101 -9.33 0.03 -4.39
C TYR A 101 -10.49 0.22 -5.37
N GLU A 102 -10.50 -0.57 -6.43
CA GLU A 102 -11.60 -0.62 -7.40
C GLU A 102 -12.63 -1.67 -6.99
N GLU A 103 -12.16 -2.81 -6.50
CA GLU A 103 -13.01 -3.89 -6.00
C GLU A 103 -12.33 -4.63 -4.85
N SER A 104 -13.18 -5.11 -3.94
CA SER A 104 -12.79 -5.89 -2.78
C SER A 104 -13.95 -6.80 -2.41
N TYR A 105 -13.72 -8.11 -2.35
CA TYR A 105 -14.76 -9.08 -2.01
C TYR A 105 -14.23 -10.28 -1.25
N GLY A 106 -15.02 -10.74 -0.27
CA GLY A 106 -14.69 -11.91 0.54
C GLY A 106 -14.88 -13.23 -0.22
N ILE A 107 -14.04 -14.20 0.09
CA ILE A 107 -14.11 -15.57 -0.44
C ILE A 107 -14.38 -16.51 0.74
N SER A 108 -15.49 -17.25 0.72
CA SER A 108 -15.93 -18.05 1.86
C SER A 108 -15.55 -19.54 1.80
N LYS A 109 -14.89 -19.98 0.72
CA LYS A 109 -14.53 -21.40 0.50
C LYS A 109 -13.06 -21.50 0.16
N GLU A 110 -12.34 -22.36 0.88
CA GLU A 110 -10.91 -22.59 0.69
C GLU A 110 -10.56 -22.99 -0.75
N SER A 111 -11.41 -23.81 -1.40
CA SER A 111 -11.20 -24.19 -2.79
C SER A 111 -11.24 -23.01 -3.76
N HIS A 112 -12.17 -22.07 -3.55
CA HIS A 112 -12.28 -20.85 -4.35
C HIS A 112 -11.13 -19.88 -4.04
N TRP A 113 -10.70 -19.83 -2.77
CA TRP A 113 -9.54 -19.06 -2.37
C TRP A 113 -8.28 -19.53 -3.10
N ARG A 114 -7.98 -20.83 -3.04
CA ARG A 114 -6.84 -21.45 -3.73
C ARG A 114 -6.90 -21.27 -5.24
N GLU A 115 -8.10 -21.20 -5.82
CA GLU A 115 -8.28 -20.90 -7.24
C GLU A 115 -7.98 -19.42 -7.54
N ALA A 116 -8.51 -18.50 -6.72
CA ALA A 116 -8.32 -17.06 -6.88
C ALA A 116 -6.85 -16.66 -6.85
N ILE A 117 -6.05 -17.25 -5.95
CA ILE A 117 -4.61 -16.95 -5.81
C ILE A 117 -3.69 -17.80 -6.69
N ASN A 118 -4.24 -18.55 -7.65
CA ASN A 118 -3.41 -19.41 -8.48
C ASN A 118 -2.70 -18.64 -9.61
N ALA A 119 -1.59 -19.21 -10.10
CA ALA A 119 -0.81 -18.64 -11.19
C ALA A 119 -1.62 -18.44 -12.50
N LYS A 120 -2.63 -19.28 -12.76
CA LYS A 120 -3.45 -19.18 -13.96
C LYS A 120 -4.38 -17.98 -13.96
N VAL A 121 -4.87 -17.59 -12.78
CA VAL A 121 -5.80 -16.49 -12.57
C VAL A 121 -5.04 -15.19 -12.38
N MET A 122 -4.04 -15.17 -11.51
CA MET A 122 -3.33 -13.94 -11.16
C MET A 122 -2.05 -13.70 -11.96
N GLY A 123 -1.44 -14.74 -12.52
CA GLY A 123 -0.02 -14.72 -12.87
C GLY A 123 0.29 -14.58 -14.35
N ALA A 124 -0.70 -14.32 -15.20
CA ALA A 124 -0.49 -14.23 -16.64
C ALA A 124 0.46 -13.07 -17.01
N MET A 125 1.29 -13.23 -18.04
CA MET A 125 2.18 -12.15 -18.51
C MET A 125 1.38 -10.93 -19.00
N ILE A 126 0.20 -11.17 -19.58
CA ILE A 126 -0.72 -10.16 -20.06
C ILE A 126 -2.10 -10.45 -19.46
N LEU A 127 -2.69 -9.43 -18.85
CA LEU A 127 -4.04 -9.45 -18.32
C LEU A 127 -4.90 -8.48 -19.13
N ASN A 128 -6.07 -8.94 -19.59
CA ASN A 128 -7.07 -8.05 -20.19
C ASN A 128 -8.13 -7.78 -19.13
N TRP A 129 -8.26 -6.54 -18.70
CA TRP A 129 -9.19 -6.13 -17.65
C TRP A 129 -9.65 -4.69 -17.89
N GLN A 130 -10.95 -4.46 -17.72
CA GLN A 130 -11.64 -3.20 -18.07
C GLN A 130 -11.29 -2.69 -19.49
N GLU A 131 -11.32 -3.57 -20.49
CA GLU A 131 -10.99 -3.26 -21.88
C GLU A 131 -9.56 -2.73 -22.12
N LYS A 132 -8.70 -2.74 -21.09
CA LYS A 132 -7.28 -2.40 -21.19
C LYS A 132 -6.43 -3.67 -21.15
N ARG A 133 -5.27 -3.56 -21.80
CA ARG A 133 -4.24 -4.59 -21.77
C ARG A 133 -3.16 -4.19 -20.77
N TRP A 134 -2.95 -5.05 -19.79
CA TRP A 134 -2.02 -4.86 -18.70
C TRP A 134 -0.85 -5.84 -18.82
N GLN A 135 0.36 -5.37 -18.59
CA GLN A 135 1.58 -6.17 -18.60
C GLN A 135 2.06 -6.42 -17.19
N ARG A 136 2.35 -7.69 -16.87
CA ARG A 136 2.92 -8.06 -15.57
C ARG A 136 4.33 -7.46 -15.44
N PHE A 137 4.59 -6.72 -14.35
CA PHE A 137 5.93 -6.18 -14.08
C PHE A 137 6.68 -6.99 -13.02
N PHE A 138 5.96 -7.75 -12.17
CA PHE A 138 6.58 -8.74 -11.29
C PHE A 138 7.17 -9.89 -12.11
N ASN A 139 8.45 -10.19 -11.86
CA ASN A 139 9.25 -11.17 -12.59
C ASN A 139 8.95 -11.11 -14.10
N SER A 140 9.07 -9.93 -14.71
CA SER A 140 8.70 -9.67 -16.12
C SER A 140 9.40 -10.62 -17.09
N GLU A 141 10.62 -11.03 -16.78
CA GLU A 141 11.46 -11.91 -17.59
C GLU A 141 11.07 -13.40 -17.48
N GLU A 142 10.28 -13.78 -16.48
CA GLU A 142 9.90 -15.18 -16.26
C GLU A 142 8.77 -15.57 -17.24
N PRO A 143 8.99 -16.55 -18.13
CA PRO A 143 8.01 -16.90 -19.14
C PRO A 143 6.77 -17.59 -18.55
N GLY A 144 5.60 -17.33 -19.14
CA GLY A 144 4.36 -17.99 -18.76
C GLY A 144 3.77 -17.48 -17.45
N ASN A 145 2.91 -18.29 -16.85
CA ASN A 145 2.14 -17.91 -15.67
C ASN A 145 2.93 -18.20 -14.39
N ILE A 146 3.13 -17.19 -13.55
CA ILE A 146 3.88 -17.32 -12.29
C ILE A 146 2.94 -17.28 -11.08
N LYS A 147 3.39 -17.82 -9.94
CA LYS A 147 2.62 -17.67 -8.70
C LYS A 147 2.67 -16.22 -8.22
N PRO A 148 1.62 -15.72 -7.53
CA PRO A 148 1.70 -14.44 -6.84
C PRO A 148 2.85 -14.41 -5.83
N VAL A 149 3.42 -13.23 -5.64
CA VAL A 149 4.46 -12.98 -4.65
C VAL A 149 3.81 -12.97 -3.27
N TYR A 150 4.37 -13.74 -2.37
CA TYR A 150 3.93 -13.77 -0.98
C TYR A 150 4.59 -12.64 -0.19
N MET A 151 3.80 -11.90 0.59
CA MET A 151 4.27 -10.85 1.49
C MET A 151 3.55 -10.95 2.84
N LEU A 152 4.29 -10.91 3.94
CA LEU A 152 3.70 -10.82 5.28
C LEU A 152 3.63 -9.35 5.67
N GLU A 153 2.42 -8.83 5.80
CA GLU A 153 2.17 -7.45 6.16
C GLU A 153 1.75 -7.36 7.63
N LYS A 154 2.37 -6.43 8.36
CA LYS A 154 2.02 -6.11 9.75
C LYS A 154 1.30 -4.78 9.79
N VAL A 155 0.04 -4.79 10.17
CA VAL A 155 -0.83 -3.60 10.15
C VAL A 155 -1.09 -3.11 11.57
N GLU A 156 -1.14 -1.80 11.76
CA GLU A 156 -1.64 -1.13 12.96
C GLU A 156 -2.63 -0.02 12.57
N ASN A 157 -3.80 0.04 13.23
CA ASN A 157 -4.79 1.10 12.97
C ASN A 157 -4.83 2.16 14.09
N GLN A 158 -5.66 3.18 13.90
CA GLN A 158 -5.89 4.27 14.87
C GLN A 158 -6.28 3.83 16.28
N ASN A 159 -6.88 2.65 16.44
CA ASN A 159 -7.24 2.08 17.74
C ASN A 159 -6.10 1.25 18.35
N HIS A 160 -4.91 1.27 17.75
CA HIS A 160 -3.77 0.43 18.10
C HIS A 160 -4.03 -1.08 18.00
N ALA A 161 -5.08 -1.48 17.26
CA ALA A 161 -5.27 -2.87 16.91
C ALA A 161 -4.16 -3.26 15.92
N LYS A 162 -3.54 -4.42 16.15
CA LYS A 162 -2.46 -4.95 15.32
C LYS A 162 -2.82 -6.33 14.83
N TRP A 163 -2.56 -6.60 13.57
CA TRP A 163 -2.78 -7.91 12.97
C TRP A 163 -1.80 -8.13 11.82
N GLU A 164 -1.72 -9.38 11.38
CA GLU A 164 -0.93 -9.78 10.23
C GLU A 164 -1.86 -10.11 9.06
N VAL A 165 -1.44 -9.73 7.86
CA VAL A 165 -2.11 -10.07 6.60
C VAL A 165 -1.12 -10.80 5.71
N HIS A 166 -1.48 -12.02 5.32
CA HIS A 166 -0.76 -12.79 4.32
C HIS A 166 -1.22 -12.35 2.94
N ASN A 167 -0.39 -11.58 2.26
CA ASN A 167 -0.66 -11.07 0.94
C ASN A 167 -0.11 -12.03 -0.13
N PHE A 168 -0.93 -12.31 -1.13
CA PHE A 168 -0.59 -13.02 -2.35
C PHE A 168 -0.82 -12.08 -3.52
N THR A 169 0.23 -11.39 -3.94
CA THR A 169 0.11 -10.21 -4.80
C THR A 169 0.67 -10.44 -6.20
N MET A 170 0.02 -9.85 -7.20
CA MET A 170 0.59 -9.70 -8.54
C MET A 170 0.47 -8.26 -9.03
N GLY A 171 1.59 -7.70 -9.46
CA GLY A 171 1.69 -6.36 -10.04
C GLY A 171 1.62 -6.36 -11.56
N TYR A 172 0.73 -5.51 -12.08
CA TYR A 172 0.57 -5.20 -13.49
C TYR A 172 0.72 -3.69 -13.74
N GLN A 173 1.11 -3.33 -14.95
CA GLN A 173 1.21 -1.95 -15.40
C GLN A 173 0.75 -1.81 -16.85
N ARG A 174 0.29 -0.61 -17.21
CA ARG A 174 0.09 -0.18 -18.60
C ARG A 174 0.66 1.21 -18.78
N GLN A 175 1.20 1.48 -19.96
CA GLN A 175 1.63 2.82 -20.32
C GLN A 175 0.39 3.63 -20.75
N VAL A 176 0.24 4.84 -20.20
CA VAL A 176 -0.85 5.79 -20.52
C VAL A 176 -0.31 6.84 -21.49
N THR A 177 0.80 7.47 -21.13
CA THR A 177 1.55 8.44 -21.97
C THR A 177 3.03 8.05 -22.01
N GLU A 178 3.88 8.84 -22.67
CA GLU A 178 5.34 8.60 -22.69
C GLU A 178 5.93 8.49 -21.27
N ASP A 179 5.46 9.35 -20.34
CA ASP A 179 6.01 9.50 -19.00
C ASP A 179 5.07 9.00 -17.89
N THR A 180 3.91 8.45 -18.22
CA THR A 180 2.90 8.04 -17.23
C THR A 180 2.51 6.58 -17.41
N TYR A 181 2.65 5.83 -16.31
CA TYR A 181 2.13 4.48 -16.18
C TYR A 181 0.96 4.47 -15.20
N GLU A 182 0.03 3.56 -15.47
CA GLU A 182 -0.98 3.15 -14.51
C GLU A 182 -0.71 1.72 -14.08
N TYR A 183 -0.94 1.44 -12.81
CA TYR A 183 -0.69 0.17 -12.17
C TYR A 183 -1.99 -0.52 -11.80
N LEU A 184 -1.95 -1.84 -11.80
CA LEU A 184 -3.02 -2.68 -11.29
C LEU A 184 -2.41 -3.72 -10.36
N LEU A 185 -2.81 -3.65 -9.09
CA LEU A 185 -2.44 -4.61 -8.07
C LEU A 185 -3.57 -5.61 -7.89
N LEU A 186 -3.31 -6.87 -8.20
CA LEU A 186 -4.19 -7.97 -7.80
C LEU A 186 -3.69 -8.51 -6.46
N ASN A 187 -4.56 -8.63 -5.47
CA ASN A 187 -4.15 -9.08 -4.15
C ASN A 187 -5.14 -10.08 -3.56
N GLY A 188 -4.64 -11.26 -3.21
CA GLY A 188 -5.32 -12.15 -2.27
C GLY A 188 -4.83 -11.85 -0.86
N GLU A 189 -5.74 -11.58 0.06
CA GLU A 189 -5.46 -11.29 1.46
C GLU A 189 -6.01 -12.42 2.33
N GLU A 190 -5.15 -13.02 3.15
CA GLU A 190 -5.55 -13.98 4.18
C GLU A 190 -5.20 -13.40 5.56
N SER A 191 -6.22 -13.22 6.39
CA SER A 191 -6.12 -12.85 7.81
C SER A 191 -6.77 -13.93 8.67
N PHE A 192 -6.69 -13.77 9.99
CA PHE A 192 -7.27 -14.72 10.93
C PHE A 192 -8.14 -14.00 11.95
N ASN A 193 -9.34 -14.51 12.18
CA ASN A 193 -10.23 -13.99 13.22
C ASN A 193 -9.77 -14.40 14.63
N ASP A 194 -10.50 -13.95 15.66
CA ASP A 194 -10.17 -14.24 17.07
C ASP A 194 -10.17 -15.74 17.42
N LEU A 195 -10.79 -16.58 16.60
CA LEU A 195 -10.83 -18.05 16.76
C LEU A 195 -9.68 -18.74 15.99
N GLY A 196 -8.85 -17.98 15.27
CA GLY A 196 -7.79 -18.50 14.40
C GLY A 196 -8.33 -19.10 13.10
N GLU A 197 -9.57 -18.80 12.73
CA GLU A 197 -10.13 -19.23 11.45
C GLU A 197 -9.72 -18.24 10.35
N PRO A 198 -9.37 -18.72 9.15
CA PRO A 198 -8.93 -17.84 8.07
C PRO A 198 -10.10 -17.04 7.49
N GLU A 199 -9.83 -15.79 7.19
CA GLU A 199 -10.68 -14.89 6.44
C GLU A 199 -9.96 -14.53 5.13
N TRP A 200 -10.64 -14.72 4.00
CA TRP A 200 -10.06 -14.50 2.68
C TRP A 200 -10.75 -13.37 1.96
N LEU A 201 -9.95 -12.49 1.37
CA LEU A 201 -10.42 -11.39 0.55
C LEU A 201 -9.60 -11.34 -0.74
N PHE A 202 -10.25 -10.97 -1.84
CA PHE A 202 -9.55 -10.63 -3.07
C PHE A 202 -9.85 -9.18 -3.42
N SER A 203 -8.81 -8.43 -3.75
CA SER A 203 -8.92 -7.02 -4.12
C SER A 203 -8.18 -6.72 -5.43
N ARG A 204 -8.68 -5.70 -6.12
CA ARG A 204 -7.99 -5.01 -7.21
C ARG A 204 -7.84 -3.55 -6.84
N ALA A 205 -6.62 -3.06 -6.91
CA ALA A 205 -6.33 -1.64 -6.71
C ALA A 205 -5.65 -1.07 -7.95
N LEU A 206 -6.16 0.06 -8.43
CA LEU A 206 -5.55 0.85 -9.48
C LEU A 206 -4.55 1.83 -8.85
N GLY A 207 -3.42 2.08 -9.49
CA GLY A 207 -2.37 2.92 -8.91
C GLY A 207 -1.64 3.80 -9.92
N VAL A 208 -0.99 4.83 -9.39
CA VAL A 208 -0.13 5.77 -10.13
C VAL A 208 1.12 6.08 -9.33
N ASP A 209 2.20 6.42 -10.03
CA ASP A 209 3.39 6.96 -9.40
C ASP A 209 3.11 8.35 -8.84
N ILE A 210 3.60 8.60 -7.63
CA ILE A 210 3.54 9.89 -6.98
C ILE A 210 4.95 10.47 -6.93
N PRO A 211 5.26 11.49 -7.75
CA PRO A 211 6.53 12.19 -7.63
C PRO A 211 6.69 12.76 -6.22
N LEU A 212 7.87 12.60 -5.63
CA LEU A 212 8.15 13.14 -4.29
C LEU A 212 7.83 14.65 -4.17
N THR A 213 8.03 15.41 -5.25
CA THR A 213 7.72 16.84 -5.32
C THR A 213 6.23 17.17 -5.25
N SER A 214 5.35 16.21 -5.55
CA SER A 214 3.90 16.36 -5.52
C SER A 214 3.28 15.97 -4.17
N LEU A 215 4.07 15.37 -3.27
CA LEU A 215 3.63 14.88 -1.97
C LEU A 215 4.06 15.85 -0.85
N HIS A 216 3.11 16.27 -0.02
CA HIS A 216 3.39 17.09 1.15
C HIS A 216 2.79 16.48 2.41
N ILE A 217 3.63 16.26 3.43
CA ILE A 217 3.19 15.66 4.69
C ILE A 217 2.65 16.75 5.63
N ILE A 218 1.51 16.48 6.24
CA ILE A 218 0.85 17.32 7.25
C ILE A 218 0.90 16.57 8.59
N GLY A 219 1.80 16.95 9.50
CA GLY A 219 1.88 16.33 10.83
C GLY A 219 3.19 16.51 11.59
#